data_AF-A0A7S1MAQ4-F1
#
_entry.id   AF-A0A7S1MAQ4-F1
#
_cell.length_a   1.000
_cell.length_b   1.000
_cell.length_c   1.000
_cell.angle_alpha   90.00
_cell.angle_beta   90.00
_cell.angle_gamma   90.00
#
_symmetry.space_group_name_H-M   'P 1'
#
loop_
_entity.id
_entity.type
_entity.pdbx_description
1 polymer ?
#
loop_
_entity_poly.entity_id
_entity_poly.type
_entity_poly.pdbx_seq_one_letter_code
_entity_poly.pdbx_strand_id
1 'polypeptide(L)'
;KPWIVNKGQTPGTWNVYIPGVGLVPNVPDNDIVREKWWYKQGDPKHRSVGGSTAVLVGEMPQTIPHEVIQLGKVAPMVGGDKKEMSLAAAGMFETPEEVKETPIPQPTKEERIMDKALRRSQKYKEQKTIEVQADLKGSFGVTTRLWKGFGEQELEEEVLQIEAIAVNGPIDKWNKMNPTKMVKVGDRILTVNGLGGNARTLKKVVDAIELNHMSRGAAVVLTKFPPTEFVVESIKKVKKVHKSGKAMTLSKKQPANNHELTLDNVLDEVVQFAKKGPNQYLREAIPYNLGKVFVNGQAEVNKCSDINSQFLCQTSQEKYKLDCAGWSGTACLDKKDAHCKNFVTEAVCRSSKQKFGFECAGWGGSSCLEKGASAIHITRESICNSASARLNSVEAVGWGGDKCLTNTSTCADITIPGICDSSQKKLGMNCLGWGGSSCLAVGAQAELITDETLCKKAPTKFGIEVAGWGGANCLSKEGLTCNKVTDPSACNHAKERL
;
A
#
# COMPACT_ATOMS: atom_id res chain seq x y z
N LYS A 1 12.24 -7.60 -20.90
CA LYS A 1 12.85 -6.29 -20.56
C LYS A 1 14.00 -6.52 -19.61
N PRO A 2 15.17 -5.89 -19.79
CA PRO A 2 16.24 -5.93 -18.80
C PRO A 2 15.78 -5.26 -17.49
N TRP A 3 16.26 -5.74 -16.34
CA TRP A 3 16.13 -4.99 -15.09
C TRP A 3 17.38 -5.12 -14.22
N ILE A 4 17.65 -4.08 -13.45
CA ILE A 4 18.78 -4.01 -12.52
C ILE A 4 18.47 -4.92 -11.32
N VAL A 5 19.38 -5.84 -11.01
CA VAL A 5 19.25 -6.75 -9.87
C VAL A 5 19.88 -6.13 -8.62
N ASN A 6 21.13 -5.70 -8.72
CA ASN A 6 21.91 -5.06 -7.64
C ASN A 6 23.16 -4.38 -8.23
N LYS A 7 23.92 -3.67 -7.38
CA LYS A 7 25.22 -3.11 -7.76
C LYS A 7 26.22 -4.23 -8.07
N GLY A 8 27.05 -4.02 -9.08
CA GLY A 8 28.16 -4.89 -9.40
C GLY A 8 29.24 -4.83 -8.33
N GLN A 9 30.19 -5.77 -8.41
CA GLN A 9 31.35 -5.81 -7.53
C GLN A 9 32.35 -4.68 -7.85
N THR A 10 32.37 -4.21 -9.10
CA THR A 10 33.19 -3.09 -9.53
C THR A 10 32.45 -1.76 -9.29
N PRO A 11 33.08 -0.73 -8.69
CA PRO A 11 32.47 0.59 -8.55
C PRO A 11 31.99 1.16 -9.89
N GLY A 12 30.78 1.71 -9.92
CA GLY A 12 30.17 2.26 -11.15
C GLY A 12 29.62 1.21 -12.11
N THR A 13 29.24 0.03 -11.59
CA THR A 13 28.63 -1.04 -12.38
C THR A 13 27.39 -1.66 -11.69
N TRP A 14 26.55 -2.34 -12.47
CA TRP A 14 25.36 -3.06 -12.01
C TRP A 14 25.30 -4.48 -12.56
N ASN A 15 24.69 -5.39 -11.80
CA ASN A 15 24.30 -6.69 -12.34
C ASN A 15 22.89 -6.57 -12.94
N VAL A 16 22.75 -6.86 -14.23
CA VAL A 16 21.51 -6.69 -15.00
C VAL A 16 21.00 -8.05 -15.44
N TYR A 17 19.73 -8.35 -15.22
CA TYR A 17 19.12 -9.55 -15.75
C TYR A 17 18.44 -9.25 -17.08
N ILE A 18 18.83 -9.96 -18.14
CA ILE A 18 18.27 -9.83 -19.48
C ILE A 18 17.50 -11.13 -19.79
N PRO A 19 16.16 -11.08 -19.99
CA PRO A 19 15.40 -12.27 -20.36
C PRO A 19 15.93 -12.94 -21.62
N GLY A 20 16.16 -14.25 -21.56
CA GLY A 20 16.74 -15.05 -22.65
C GLY A 20 18.27 -15.12 -22.66
N VAL A 21 18.97 -14.22 -21.95
CA VAL A 21 20.44 -14.22 -21.83
C VAL A 21 20.88 -14.63 -20.42
N GLY A 22 20.15 -14.20 -19.39
CA GLY A 22 20.47 -14.45 -17.99
C GLY A 22 21.06 -13.23 -17.27
N LEU A 23 21.79 -13.48 -16.18
CA LEU A 23 22.43 -12.43 -15.38
C LEU A 23 23.75 -11.99 -16.03
N VAL A 24 23.88 -10.70 -16.32
CA VAL A 24 25.11 -10.08 -16.81
C VAL A 24 25.71 -9.26 -15.67
N PRO A 25 26.86 -9.68 -15.09
CA PRO A 25 27.47 -8.97 -13.97
C PRO A 25 28.27 -7.75 -14.44
N ASN A 26 28.40 -6.75 -13.55
CA ASN A 26 29.27 -5.58 -13.71
C ASN A 26 29.06 -4.74 -15.01
N VAL A 27 27.83 -4.54 -15.45
CA VAL A 27 27.48 -3.62 -16.55
C VAL A 27 27.75 -2.17 -16.12
N PRO A 28 28.62 -1.42 -16.81
CA PRO A 28 28.91 -0.02 -16.46
C PRO A 28 27.67 0.87 -16.41
N ASP A 29 27.61 1.81 -15.47
CA ASP A 29 26.48 2.75 -15.31
C ASP A 29 26.14 3.49 -16.60
N ASN A 30 27.15 3.82 -17.41
CA ASN A 30 26.99 4.56 -18.67
C ASN A 30 26.34 3.72 -19.79
N ASP A 31 26.39 2.39 -19.69
CA ASP A 31 25.82 1.47 -20.68
C ASP A 31 24.35 1.12 -20.37
N ILE A 32 23.87 1.49 -19.18
CA ILE A 32 22.47 1.33 -18.77
C ILE A 32 21.68 2.54 -19.28
N VAL A 33 21.53 2.62 -20.60
CA VAL A 33 20.71 3.65 -21.24
C VAL A 33 19.24 3.36 -20.92
N ARG A 34 18.61 4.19 -20.07
CA ARG A 34 17.15 4.19 -19.91
C ARG A 34 16.51 4.44 -21.28
N GLU A 35 15.60 3.55 -21.68
CA GLU A 35 14.99 3.48 -23.01
C GLU A 35 14.73 4.84 -23.67
N LYS A 36 15.35 5.04 -24.84
CA LYS A 36 14.65 5.75 -25.93
C LYS A 36 14.78 5.10 -27.32
N TRP A 37 15.70 4.16 -27.59
CA TRP A 37 15.93 3.70 -28.98
C TRP A 37 16.34 2.23 -29.17
N TRP A 38 15.69 1.27 -28.50
CA TRP A 38 15.91 -0.15 -28.81
C TRP A 38 14.62 -0.90 -29.09
N TYR A 39 13.84 -0.47 -30.08
CA TYR A 39 12.91 -1.35 -30.80
C TYR A 39 12.54 -0.73 -32.15
N LYS A 40 13.23 -1.14 -33.22
CA LYS A 40 12.69 -1.36 -34.57
C LYS A 40 13.83 -1.80 -35.50
N GLN A 41 14.02 -3.10 -35.66
CA GLN A 41 14.38 -3.65 -36.95
C GLN A 41 13.64 -4.97 -37.13
N GLY A 42 12.71 -4.94 -38.07
CA GLY A 42 11.76 -5.99 -38.36
C GLY A 42 10.65 -5.41 -39.23
N ASP A 43 11.02 -4.86 -40.40
CA ASP A 43 10.06 -4.65 -41.47
C ASP A 43 10.73 -4.93 -42.83
N PRO A 44 10.33 -5.99 -43.55
CA PRO A 44 10.82 -6.30 -44.87
C PRO A 44 9.90 -5.65 -45.90
N LYS A 45 10.24 -4.44 -46.35
CA LYS A 45 9.86 -3.84 -47.65
C LYS A 45 10.32 -2.38 -47.68
N HIS A 46 11.40 -2.09 -48.40
CA HIS A 46 11.38 -1.13 -49.51
C HIS A 46 12.75 -1.05 -50.19
N ARG A 47 12.66 -0.97 -51.52
CA ARG A 47 13.73 -0.94 -52.50
C ARG A 47 14.67 0.25 -52.31
N SER A 48 15.95 -0.03 -52.56
CA SER A 48 16.98 0.82 -53.19
C SER A 48 16.61 2.27 -53.50
N VAL A 49 17.46 3.23 -53.14
CA VAL A 49 18.47 3.87 -54.02
C VAL A 49 19.34 4.82 -53.17
N GLY A 50 20.66 4.63 -53.24
CA GLY A 50 21.71 5.66 -53.35
C GLY A 50 21.87 6.74 -52.26
N GLY A 51 23.09 6.81 -51.69
CA GLY A 51 23.54 8.03 -51.00
C GLY A 51 24.65 7.79 -50.00
N SER A 52 25.88 7.64 -50.49
CA SER A 52 27.12 7.53 -49.72
C SER A 52 27.45 8.83 -48.98
N THR A 53 27.70 8.78 -47.66
CA THR A 53 28.75 9.57 -47.00
C THR A 53 29.23 8.86 -45.73
N ALA A 54 30.55 8.71 -45.62
CA ALA A 54 31.27 7.97 -44.59
C ALA A 54 31.28 8.66 -43.21
N VAL A 55 31.26 7.85 -42.15
CA VAL A 55 31.64 8.24 -40.78
C VAL A 55 32.93 7.49 -40.43
N LEU A 56 33.94 8.26 -40.03
CA LEU A 56 35.21 7.79 -39.47
C LEU A 56 34.96 6.95 -38.21
N VAL A 57 35.40 5.69 -38.22
CA VAL A 57 35.50 4.84 -37.02
C VAL A 57 36.94 4.95 -36.52
N GLY A 58 37.10 5.52 -35.32
CA GLY A 58 38.36 5.52 -34.58
C GLY A 58 38.72 4.11 -34.09
N GLU A 59 40.02 3.86 -34.12
CA GLU A 59 40.70 2.58 -33.96
C GLU A 59 40.56 1.95 -32.56
N MET A 60 40.47 0.61 -32.52
CA MET A 60 40.73 -0.21 -31.32
C MET A 60 42.24 -0.47 -31.19
N PRO A 61 42.84 -0.37 -30.00
CA PRO A 61 44.15 -0.95 -29.76
C PRO A 61 44.03 -2.43 -29.35
N GLN A 62 44.69 -3.28 -30.13
CA GLN A 62 45.09 -4.63 -29.76
C GLN A 62 46.27 -4.57 -28.79
N THR A 63 46.26 -5.40 -27.74
CA THR A 63 47.33 -6.35 -27.32
C THR A 63 47.12 -6.78 -25.86
N ILE A 64 47.12 -8.10 -25.63
CA ILE A 64 47.22 -8.75 -24.33
C ILE A 64 48.48 -9.61 -24.39
N PRO A 65 49.43 -9.55 -23.44
CA PRO A 65 50.45 -10.55 -23.32
C PRO A 65 49.97 -11.73 -22.47
N HIS A 66 50.25 -12.92 -22.99
CA HIS A 66 50.13 -14.22 -22.33
C HIS A 66 51.05 -14.30 -21.11
N GLU A 67 50.54 -14.82 -19.99
CA GLU A 67 51.38 -15.50 -19.02
C GLU A 67 50.73 -16.80 -18.52
N VAL A 68 51.55 -17.83 -18.55
CA VAL A 68 51.26 -19.24 -18.29
C VAL A 68 51.59 -19.52 -16.83
N ILE A 69 50.65 -20.08 -16.06
CA ILE A 69 50.98 -20.70 -14.77
C ILE A 69 50.40 -22.10 -14.68
N GLN A 70 51.32 -23.02 -14.37
CA GLN A 70 51.23 -24.47 -14.35
C GLN A 70 50.38 -25.01 -13.19
N LEU A 71 49.73 -26.14 -13.44
CA LEU A 71 49.11 -27.00 -12.43
C LEU A 71 50.19 -27.82 -11.71
N GLY A 72 50.29 -27.64 -10.38
CA GLY A 72 51.17 -28.38 -9.49
C GLY A 72 50.40 -29.25 -8.48
N LYS A 73 50.78 -30.52 -8.42
CA LYS A 73 50.25 -31.62 -7.61
C LYS A 73 50.38 -31.40 -6.10
N VAL A 74 49.48 -32.00 -5.31
CA VAL A 74 49.62 -32.14 -3.85
C VAL A 74 49.42 -33.59 -3.42
N ALA A 75 50.43 -34.13 -2.72
CA ALA A 75 50.39 -35.22 -1.73
C ALA A 75 51.82 -35.34 -1.13
N PRO A 76 52.04 -36.07 -0.01
CA PRO A 76 51.34 -36.14 1.29
C PRO A 76 52.35 -35.99 2.47
N MET A 77 51.90 -36.08 3.74
CA MET A 77 52.61 -36.62 4.95
C MET A 77 51.88 -36.12 6.24
N VAL A 78 51.39 -36.93 7.20
CA VAL A 78 51.93 -37.98 8.11
C VAL A 78 52.26 -37.43 9.51
N GLY A 79 51.71 -38.12 10.54
CA GLY A 79 52.22 -38.21 11.93
C GLY A 79 51.66 -37.19 12.92
N GLY A 80 51.30 -37.50 14.18
CA GLY A 80 51.39 -38.73 14.96
C GLY A 80 50.90 -38.49 16.41
N ASP A 81 50.10 -39.44 16.90
CA ASP A 81 50.04 -40.06 18.24
C ASP A 81 50.54 -39.39 19.56
N LYS A 82 49.63 -39.48 20.56
CA LYS A 82 49.75 -40.14 21.90
C LYS A 82 50.09 -39.36 23.19
N LYS A 83 49.21 -39.64 24.19
CA LYS A 83 49.42 -39.91 25.65
C LYS A 83 49.77 -38.69 26.54
N GLU A 84 49.39 -38.61 27.84
CA GLU A 84 49.04 -39.60 28.87
C GLU A 84 48.32 -38.94 30.09
N MET A 85 47.52 -39.73 30.84
CA MET A 85 47.37 -39.87 32.33
C MET A 85 47.53 -38.66 33.29
N SER A 86 46.94 -38.52 34.50
CA SER A 86 46.14 -39.31 35.48
C SER A 86 46.08 -38.45 36.79
N LEU A 87 45.04 -38.47 37.64
CA LEU A 87 44.94 -39.04 39.02
C LEU A 87 43.71 -38.35 39.68
N ALA A 88 42.70 -39.02 40.24
CA ALA A 88 42.57 -39.71 41.53
C ALA A 88 42.39 -38.80 42.78
N ALA A 89 41.26 -38.95 43.48
CA ALA A 89 41.15 -38.87 44.95
C ALA A 89 39.81 -39.46 45.44
N ALA A 90 39.85 -40.12 46.60
CA ALA A 90 38.81 -40.98 47.18
C ALA A 90 38.26 -40.41 48.51
N GLY A 91 37.20 -41.05 49.04
CA GLY A 91 36.65 -40.91 50.40
C GLY A 91 35.30 -40.17 50.45
N MET A 92 34.30 -40.52 51.25
CA MET A 92 34.18 -41.40 52.43
C MET A 92 32.70 -41.78 52.64
N PHE A 93 32.49 -42.88 53.37
CA PHE A 93 31.23 -43.40 53.90
C PHE A 93 30.45 -42.38 54.75
N GLU A 94 29.12 -42.37 54.61
CA GLU A 94 28.17 -42.22 55.73
C GLU A 94 26.80 -42.77 55.29
N THR A 95 26.30 -43.74 56.06
CA THR A 95 24.97 -44.36 55.91
C THR A 95 23.91 -43.47 56.58
N PRO A 96 22.84 -43.03 55.89
CA PRO A 96 21.68 -42.46 56.56
C PRO A 96 20.56 -43.50 56.75
N GLU A 97 19.88 -43.31 57.86
CA GLU A 97 18.85 -44.15 58.47
C GLU A 97 17.65 -44.46 57.55
N GLU A 98 17.10 -45.65 57.81
CA GLU A 98 15.85 -46.17 57.26
C GLU A 98 14.65 -45.31 57.73
N VAL A 99 14.30 -44.31 56.92
CA VAL A 99 13.06 -43.54 57.09
C VAL A 99 11.90 -44.37 56.56
N LYS A 100 11.03 -44.85 57.45
CA LYS A 100 9.72 -45.41 57.10
C LYS A 100 8.89 -44.35 56.37
N GLU A 101 8.80 -44.48 55.05
CA GLU A 101 7.92 -43.66 54.22
C GLU A 101 6.45 -43.88 54.62
N THR A 102 5.83 -42.84 55.19
CA THR A 102 4.38 -42.75 55.27
C THR A 102 3.79 -42.68 53.86
N PRO A 103 2.71 -43.42 53.54
CA PRO A 103 2.12 -43.41 52.21
C PRO A 103 1.70 -41.99 51.82
N ILE A 104 2.30 -41.46 50.75
CA ILE A 104 1.88 -40.20 50.15
C ILE A 104 0.42 -40.39 49.67
N PRO A 105 -0.55 -39.60 50.16
CA PRO A 105 -1.92 -39.72 49.73
C PRO A 105 -2.01 -39.49 48.23
N GLN A 106 -2.60 -40.45 47.52
CA GLN A 106 -2.72 -40.33 46.08
C GLN A 106 -3.58 -39.11 45.72
N PRO A 107 -3.17 -38.32 44.71
CA PRO A 107 -3.94 -37.14 44.31
C PRO A 107 -5.34 -37.58 43.90
N THR A 108 -6.32 -36.82 44.37
CA THR A 108 -7.73 -37.00 44.08
C THR A 108 -8.01 -36.88 42.59
N LYS A 109 -9.17 -37.37 42.14
CA LYS A 109 -9.54 -37.33 40.72
C LYS A 109 -9.58 -35.89 40.22
N GLU A 110 -10.04 -34.96 41.04
CA GLU A 110 -10.09 -33.52 40.78
C GLU A 110 -8.69 -32.90 40.65
N GLU A 111 -7.75 -33.26 41.53
CA GLU A 111 -6.36 -32.80 41.46
C GLU A 111 -5.65 -33.34 40.21
N ARG A 112 -5.93 -34.58 39.80
CA ARG A 112 -5.41 -35.13 38.54
C ARG A 112 -5.99 -34.43 37.31
N ILE A 113 -7.24 -34.00 37.37
CA ILE A 113 -7.89 -33.21 36.30
C ILE A 113 -7.27 -31.81 36.24
N MET A 114 -7.05 -31.17 37.38
CA MET A 114 -6.43 -29.85 37.49
C MET A 114 -4.96 -29.85 37.07
N ASP A 115 -4.16 -30.85 37.47
CA ASP A 115 -2.77 -30.99 37.01
C ASP A 115 -2.71 -31.24 35.49
N LYS A 116 -3.62 -32.05 34.94
CA LYS A 116 -3.77 -32.19 33.47
C LYS A 116 -4.13 -30.88 32.79
N ALA A 117 -5.04 -30.09 33.36
CA ALA A 117 -5.43 -28.79 32.82
C ALA A 117 -4.28 -27.76 32.90
N LEU A 118 -3.51 -27.79 33.99
CA LEU A 118 -2.37 -26.90 34.21
C LEU A 118 -1.20 -27.24 33.26
N ARG A 119 -0.88 -28.54 33.10
CA ARG A 119 0.12 -28.99 32.12
C ARG A 119 -0.32 -28.70 30.68
N ARG A 120 -1.63 -28.80 30.37
CA ARG A 120 -2.19 -28.36 29.08
C ARG A 120 -1.99 -26.85 28.88
N SER A 121 -2.33 -26.03 29.87
CA SER A 121 -2.14 -24.57 29.83
C SER A 121 -0.67 -24.18 29.63
N GLN A 122 0.26 -24.87 30.30
CA GLN A 122 1.70 -24.65 30.14
C GLN A 122 2.20 -25.11 28.76
N LYS A 123 1.71 -26.23 28.21
CA LYS A 123 2.03 -26.69 26.85
C LYS A 123 1.53 -25.73 25.76
N TYR A 124 0.44 -24.99 26.00
CA TYR A 124 -0.04 -23.93 25.09
C TYR A 124 0.75 -22.60 25.21
N LYS A 125 1.48 -22.37 26.32
CA LYS A 125 2.29 -21.16 26.54
C LYS A 125 3.59 -21.11 25.73
N GLU A 126 4.05 -22.24 25.17
CA GLU A 126 5.26 -22.31 24.36
C GLU A 126 5.04 -22.01 22.86
N GLN A 127 3.82 -21.63 22.45
CA GLN A 127 3.52 -21.28 21.06
C GLN A 127 3.89 -19.83 20.75
N LYS A 128 4.90 -19.65 19.89
CA LYS A 128 5.47 -18.35 19.52
C LYS A 128 4.62 -17.63 18.46
N THR A 129 4.28 -16.37 18.70
CA THR A 129 3.56 -15.51 17.74
C THR A 129 4.52 -14.93 16.70
N ILE A 130 4.14 -14.98 15.43
CA ILE A 130 4.91 -14.42 14.31
C ILE A 130 4.06 -13.35 13.61
N GLU A 131 4.52 -12.10 13.67
CA GLU A 131 3.94 -10.98 12.92
C GLU A 131 4.78 -10.71 11.68
N VAL A 132 4.17 -10.85 10.50
CA VAL A 132 4.81 -10.57 9.22
C VAL A 132 4.36 -9.19 8.75
N GLN A 133 5.28 -8.23 8.61
CA GLN A 133 5.03 -7.00 7.86
C GLN A 133 5.97 -7.01 6.66
N ALA A 134 5.41 -7.14 5.47
CA ALA A 134 6.18 -7.09 4.24
C ALA A 134 5.45 -6.22 3.22
N ASP A 135 6.18 -5.29 2.60
CA ASP A 135 5.69 -4.48 1.50
C ASP A 135 5.81 -5.32 0.21
N LEU A 136 4.73 -6.00 -0.16
CA LEU A 136 4.76 -7.08 -1.16
C LEU A 136 4.40 -6.57 -2.56
N LYS A 137 5.41 -6.47 -3.43
CA LYS A 137 5.25 -6.45 -4.88
C LYS A 137 5.66 -7.81 -5.45
N GLY A 138 4.68 -8.65 -5.81
CA GLY A 138 4.88 -10.01 -6.39
C GLY A 138 3.79 -10.99 -5.95
N SER A 139 3.72 -12.17 -6.60
CA SER A 139 2.85 -13.26 -6.15
C SER A 139 3.23 -13.72 -4.74
N PHE A 140 2.26 -14.21 -3.97
CA PHE A 140 2.36 -14.48 -2.52
C PHE A 140 3.54 -15.43 -2.15
N GLY A 141 4.01 -16.24 -3.12
CA GLY A 141 5.24 -17.03 -3.00
C GLY A 141 5.16 -18.15 -1.98
N VAL A 142 3.95 -18.56 -1.59
CA VAL A 142 3.71 -19.70 -0.70
C VAL A 142 2.66 -20.60 -1.32
N THR A 143 2.94 -21.91 -1.34
CA THR A 143 1.94 -22.92 -1.67
C THR A 143 1.28 -23.39 -0.38
N THR A 144 -0.05 -23.34 -0.30
CA THR A 144 -0.80 -23.84 0.86
C THR A 144 -1.66 -25.04 0.49
N ARG A 145 -1.70 -26.05 1.36
CA ARG A 145 -2.68 -27.15 1.27
C ARG A 145 -3.67 -27.06 2.41
N LEU A 146 -4.90 -27.47 2.10
CA LEU A 146 -5.94 -27.68 3.09
C LEU A 146 -5.67 -29.01 3.78
N TRP A 147 -5.26 -28.97 5.05
CA TRP A 147 -4.89 -30.17 5.79
C TRP A 147 -6.07 -30.64 6.65
N LYS A 148 -6.41 -31.93 6.55
CA LYS A 148 -7.32 -32.63 7.45
C LYS A 148 -6.49 -33.56 8.31
N GLY A 149 -6.60 -33.42 9.63
CA GLY A 149 -5.79 -34.20 10.54
C GLY A 149 -6.27 -35.63 10.64
N PHE A 150 -5.37 -36.61 10.53
CA PHE A 150 -5.67 -37.99 10.88
C PHE A 150 -5.46 -38.16 12.39
N GLY A 151 -6.57 -38.21 13.14
CA GLY A 151 -6.58 -38.48 14.58
C GLY A 151 -8.00 -38.73 15.06
N GLU A 152 -8.23 -39.92 15.60
CA GLU A 152 -9.52 -40.39 16.08
C GLU A 152 -10.00 -39.53 17.26
N GLN A 153 -11.09 -38.77 17.08
CA GLN A 153 -11.91 -38.07 18.08
C GLN A 153 -11.58 -36.65 18.59
N GLU A 154 -10.86 -35.79 17.85
CA GLU A 154 -10.87 -34.34 18.15
C GLU A 154 -11.27 -33.52 16.92
N LEU A 155 -12.20 -32.58 17.09
CA LEU A 155 -12.78 -31.70 16.07
C LEU A 155 -11.71 -31.21 15.08
N GLU A 156 -11.70 -31.79 13.88
CA GLU A 156 -10.79 -31.42 12.80
C GLU A 156 -11.09 -29.99 12.33
N GLU A 157 -10.39 -29.01 12.88
CA GLU A 157 -10.37 -27.67 12.29
C GLU A 157 -9.53 -27.74 11.01
N GLU A 158 -10.19 -27.63 9.84
CA GLU A 158 -9.51 -27.44 8.55
C GLU A 158 -8.63 -26.18 8.67
N VAL A 159 -7.30 -26.33 8.63
CA VAL A 159 -6.32 -25.23 8.66
C VAL A 159 -5.49 -25.21 7.37
N LEU A 160 -5.05 -24.02 6.97
CA LEU A 160 -4.11 -23.90 5.85
C LEU A 160 -2.70 -24.18 6.37
N GLN A 161 -2.00 -25.11 5.73
CA GLN A 161 -0.61 -25.44 6.05
C GLN A 161 0.32 -25.00 4.91
N ILE A 162 1.46 -24.43 5.27
CA ILE A 162 2.50 -24.00 4.33
C ILE A 162 3.23 -25.25 3.81
N GLU A 163 3.17 -25.50 2.51
CA GLU A 163 3.84 -26.64 1.86
C GLU A 163 5.18 -26.27 1.25
N ALA A 164 5.27 -25.07 0.70
CA ALA A 164 6.47 -24.59 0.05
C ALA A 164 6.59 -23.07 0.18
N ILE A 165 7.81 -22.59 0.33
CA ILE A 165 8.16 -21.16 0.31
C ILE A 165 9.01 -20.94 -0.93
N ALA A 166 8.55 -20.08 -1.84
CA ALA A 166 9.26 -19.75 -3.06
C ALA A 166 10.57 -19.03 -2.74
N VAL A 167 11.67 -19.53 -3.30
CA VAL A 167 12.99 -18.90 -3.17
C VAL A 167 12.93 -17.49 -3.78
N ASN A 168 13.40 -16.49 -3.03
CA ASN A 168 13.29 -15.06 -3.33
C ASN A 168 11.86 -14.50 -3.42
N GLY A 169 10.86 -15.27 -2.99
CA GLY A 169 9.49 -14.80 -2.84
C GLY A 169 9.32 -13.84 -1.64
N PRO A 170 8.15 -13.20 -1.53
CA PRO A 170 7.73 -12.41 -0.36
C PRO A 170 8.13 -12.96 1.00
N ILE A 171 7.76 -14.22 1.28
CA ILE A 171 7.99 -14.85 2.58
C ILE A 171 9.45 -15.22 2.78
N ASP A 172 10.19 -15.64 1.75
CA ASP A 172 11.64 -15.88 1.83
C ASP A 172 12.40 -14.58 2.15
N LYS A 173 12.05 -13.47 1.49
CA LYS A 173 12.60 -12.14 1.79
C LYS A 173 12.29 -11.73 3.23
N TRP A 174 11.06 -11.94 3.67
CA TRP A 174 10.66 -11.62 5.04
C TRP A 174 11.42 -12.48 6.07
N ASN A 175 11.58 -13.78 5.83
CA ASN A 175 12.34 -14.70 6.66
C ASN A 175 13.81 -14.28 6.81
N LYS A 176 14.44 -13.84 5.71
CA LYS A 176 15.81 -13.32 5.73
C LYS A 176 15.94 -12.06 6.58
N MET A 177 14.93 -11.19 6.58
CA MET A 177 14.90 -9.99 7.43
C MET A 177 14.52 -10.28 8.89
N ASN A 178 13.87 -11.42 9.16
CA ASN A 178 13.30 -11.77 10.47
C ASN A 178 13.68 -13.20 10.91
N PRO A 179 14.99 -13.53 11.07
CA PRO A 179 15.44 -14.90 11.29
C PRO A 179 14.86 -15.53 12.57
N THR A 180 14.60 -14.74 13.62
CA THR A 180 14.06 -15.22 14.90
C THR A 180 12.55 -15.52 14.87
N LYS A 181 11.87 -15.10 13.81
CA LYS A 181 10.43 -15.26 13.59
C LYS A 181 10.12 -16.00 12.27
N MET A 182 11.10 -16.66 11.66
CA MET A 182 10.94 -17.22 10.32
C MET A 182 9.73 -18.16 10.20
N VAL A 183 8.97 -17.99 9.13
CA VAL A 183 7.90 -18.88 8.70
C VAL A 183 8.53 -20.08 8.00
N LYS A 184 8.12 -21.30 8.35
CA LYS A 184 8.67 -22.55 7.83
C LYS A 184 7.61 -23.37 7.10
N VAL A 185 8.07 -24.24 6.20
CA VAL A 185 7.23 -25.32 5.68
C VAL A 185 6.74 -26.17 6.85
N GLY A 186 5.43 -26.44 6.87
CA GLY A 186 4.75 -27.12 7.95
C GLY A 186 3.98 -26.18 8.90
N ASP A 187 4.26 -24.87 8.90
CA ASP A 187 3.54 -23.90 9.72
C ASP A 187 2.07 -23.79 9.28
N ARG A 188 1.19 -23.51 10.25
CA ARG A 188 -0.26 -23.39 10.05
C ARG A 188 -0.68 -21.93 10.08
N ILE A 189 -1.49 -21.53 9.11
CA ILE A 189 -2.04 -20.18 8.99
C ILE A 189 -3.40 -20.16 9.69
N LEU A 190 -3.48 -19.41 10.78
CA LEU A 190 -4.71 -19.26 11.58
C LEU A 190 -5.53 -18.03 11.17
N THR A 191 -4.87 -16.99 10.67
CA THR A 191 -5.49 -15.75 10.21
C THR A 191 -4.72 -15.16 9.04
N VAL A 192 -5.40 -14.48 8.11
CA VAL A 192 -4.78 -13.69 7.04
C VAL A 192 -5.34 -12.28 7.12
N ASN A 193 -4.50 -11.26 7.33
CA ASN A 193 -4.94 -9.87 7.50
C ASN A 193 -5.91 -9.66 8.66
N GLY A 194 -5.66 -10.34 9.78
CA GLY A 194 -6.55 -10.31 10.95
C GLY A 194 -7.88 -11.05 10.75
N LEU A 195 -8.17 -11.58 9.56
CA LEU A 195 -9.31 -12.44 9.33
C LEU A 195 -8.95 -13.87 9.71
N GLY A 196 -9.55 -14.38 10.79
CA GLY A 196 -9.53 -15.79 11.16
C GLY A 196 -10.69 -16.56 10.54
N GLY A 197 -10.61 -17.88 10.56
CA GLY A 197 -11.68 -18.77 10.11
C GLY A 197 -11.16 -20.15 9.73
N ASN A 198 -12.06 -21.02 9.29
CA ASN A 198 -11.65 -22.31 8.72
C ASN A 198 -10.83 -22.11 7.43
N ALA A 199 -10.11 -23.14 7.02
CA ALA A 199 -9.22 -23.09 5.86
C ALA A 199 -9.92 -22.66 4.57
N ARG A 200 -11.22 -22.95 4.39
CA ARG A 200 -11.95 -22.50 3.18
C ARG A 200 -12.15 -21.00 3.17
N THR A 201 -12.50 -20.41 4.31
CA THR A 201 -12.64 -18.96 4.45
C THR A 201 -11.30 -18.28 4.22
N LEU A 202 -10.24 -18.76 4.87
CA LEU A 202 -8.89 -18.21 4.69
C LEU A 202 -8.39 -18.37 3.26
N LYS A 203 -8.68 -19.51 2.62
CA LYS A 203 -8.29 -19.75 1.22
C LYS A 203 -8.98 -18.77 0.28
N LYS A 204 -10.28 -18.50 0.46
CA LYS A 204 -10.99 -17.47 -0.32
C LYS A 204 -10.38 -16.07 -0.15
N VAL A 205 -9.91 -15.73 1.06
CA VAL A 205 -9.22 -14.47 1.31
C VAL A 205 -7.88 -14.42 0.57
N VAL A 206 -7.09 -15.49 0.63
CA VAL A 206 -5.80 -15.59 -0.09
C VAL A 206 -6.02 -15.52 -1.61
N ASP A 207 -6.97 -16.28 -2.15
CA ASP A 207 -7.30 -16.29 -3.58
C ASP A 207 -7.79 -14.90 -4.05
N ALA A 208 -8.61 -14.22 -3.23
CA ALA A 208 -9.08 -12.86 -3.51
C ALA A 208 -7.95 -11.82 -3.44
N ILE A 209 -6.95 -12.02 -2.59
CA ILE A 209 -5.75 -11.19 -2.52
C ILE A 209 -4.91 -11.41 -3.79
N GLU A 210 -4.67 -12.66 -4.23
CA GLU A 210 -3.96 -12.95 -5.48
C GLU A 210 -4.65 -12.34 -6.70
N LEU A 211 -5.99 -12.41 -6.77
CA LEU A 211 -6.79 -11.78 -7.82
C LEU A 211 -6.67 -10.24 -7.83
N ASN A 212 -6.51 -9.61 -6.66
CA ASN A 212 -6.38 -8.16 -6.53
C ASN A 212 -4.93 -7.65 -6.67
N HIS A 213 -3.92 -8.51 -6.48
CA HIS A 213 -2.50 -8.17 -6.59
C HIS A 213 -2.02 -7.86 -8.01
N MET A 214 -2.86 -8.04 -9.03
CA MET A 214 -2.62 -7.40 -10.34
C MET A 214 -2.72 -5.86 -10.30
N SER A 215 -3.17 -5.25 -9.20
CA SER A 215 -3.46 -3.80 -9.17
C SER A 215 -2.72 -2.98 -8.12
N ARG A 216 -2.63 -3.36 -6.83
CA ARG A 216 -1.98 -2.54 -5.79
C ARG A 216 -1.47 -3.39 -4.61
N GLY A 217 -0.31 -3.03 -4.05
CA GLY A 217 0.34 -3.75 -2.95
C GLY A 217 -0.50 -3.75 -1.68
N ALA A 218 -0.70 -4.94 -1.10
CA ALA A 218 -1.35 -5.15 0.18
C ALA A 218 -0.35 -5.78 1.17
N ALA A 219 -0.44 -5.40 2.44
CA ALA A 219 0.27 -6.05 3.54
C ALA A 219 -0.52 -7.27 4.03
N VAL A 220 0.18 -8.23 4.65
CA VAL A 220 -0.39 -9.48 5.20
C VAL A 220 -0.07 -9.56 6.69
N VAL A 221 -1.05 -9.37 7.57
CA VAL A 221 -0.83 -9.46 9.03
C VAL A 221 -1.37 -10.79 9.58
N LEU A 222 -0.49 -11.54 10.25
CA LEU A 222 -0.79 -12.80 10.96
C LEU A 222 -0.94 -12.51 12.46
N THR A 223 -2.08 -12.84 13.06
CA THR A 223 -2.34 -12.61 14.51
C THR A 223 -3.04 -13.79 15.17
N LYS A 224 -2.76 -14.04 16.45
CA LYS A 224 -3.47 -15.00 17.31
C LYS A 224 -4.23 -14.21 18.38
N PHE A 225 -5.56 -14.29 18.40
CA PHE A 225 -6.41 -13.75 19.48
C PHE A 225 -7.04 -14.90 20.29
N PRO A 226 -7.34 -14.70 21.57
CA PRO A 226 -8.12 -15.65 22.35
C PRO A 226 -9.59 -15.71 21.87
N PRO A 227 -10.31 -16.81 22.11
CA PRO A 227 -11.66 -17.00 21.61
C PRO A 227 -12.65 -15.98 22.17
N THR A 228 -13.60 -15.60 21.33
CA THR A 228 -14.71 -14.66 21.57
C THR A 228 -15.60 -15.01 22.78
N GLU A 229 -15.52 -16.24 23.27
CA GLU A 229 -16.18 -16.66 24.52
C GLU A 229 -15.72 -15.83 25.73
N PHE A 230 -14.46 -15.36 25.75
CA PHE A 230 -13.92 -14.58 26.86
C PHE A 230 -14.60 -13.20 27.02
N VAL A 231 -14.98 -12.55 25.91
CA VAL A 231 -15.65 -11.24 25.93
C VAL A 231 -17.10 -11.39 26.37
N VAL A 232 -17.79 -12.43 25.89
CA VAL A 232 -19.18 -12.72 26.28
C VAL A 232 -19.27 -13.11 27.76
N GLU A 233 -18.30 -13.85 28.27
CA GLU A 233 -18.27 -14.28 29.67
C GLU A 233 -17.86 -13.15 30.63
N SER A 234 -16.98 -12.25 30.19
CA SER A 234 -16.64 -11.02 30.92
C SER A 234 -17.83 -10.06 31.03
N ILE A 235 -18.61 -9.89 29.97
CA ILE A 235 -19.86 -9.09 29.98
C ILE A 235 -20.92 -9.71 30.91
N LYS A 236 -21.05 -11.05 30.92
CA LYS A 236 -21.94 -11.76 31.86
C LYS A 236 -21.50 -11.58 33.32
N LYS A 237 -20.18 -11.60 33.60
CA LYS A 237 -19.64 -11.35 34.94
C LYS A 237 -19.87 -9.92 35.41
N VAL A 238 -19.64 -8.92 34.56
CA VAL A 238 -19.89 -7.49 34.90
C VAL A 238 -21.39 -7.25 35.22
N LYS A 239 -22.31 -7.83 34.44
CA LYS A 239 -23.76 -7.76 34.73
C LYS A 239 -24.14 -8.46 36.04
N LYS A 240 -23.46 -9.55 36.41
CA LYS A 240 -23.70 -10.29 37.66
C LYS A 240 -23.15 -9.54 38.89
N VAL A 241 -22.01 -8.84 38.75
CA VAL A 241 -21.40 -8.02 39.81
C VAL A 241 -22.21 -6.75 40.05
N HIS A 242 -22.72 -6.10 39.00
CA HIS A 242 -23.56 -4.91 39.17
C HIS A 242 -24.90 -5.22 39.86
N LYS A 243 -25.47 -6.42 39.64
CA LYS A 243 -26.68 -6.89 40.33
C LYS A 243 -26.45 -7.29 41.79
N SER A 244 -25.22 -7.59 42.22
CA SER A 244 -24.96 -8.13 43.56
C SER A 244 -24.48 -7.10 44.59
N GLY A 245 -24.24 -5.85 44.19
CA GLY A 245 -23.93 -4.74 45.12
C GLY A 245 -22.67 -4.93 45.98
N LYS A 246 -21.84 -5.95 45.72
CA LYS A 246 -20.66 -6.28 46.55
C LYS A 246 -19.40 -5.65 45.96
N ALA A 247 -18.80 -4.72 46.71
CA ALA A 247 -17.46 -4.21 46.44
C ALA A 247 -16.41 -5.33 46.67
N MET A 248 -15.54 -5.56 45.69
CA MET A 248 -14.39 -6.46 45.82
C MET A 248 -13.15 -5.67 46.22
N THR A 249 -12.53 -6.04 47.35
CA THR A 249 -11.18 -5.64 47.73
C THR A 249 -10.20 -6.67 47.16
N LEU A 250 -9.38 -6.28 46.18
CA LEU A 250 -8.33 -7.13 45.61
C LEU A 250 -6.97 -6.80 46.25
N SER A 251 -6.36 -7.83 46.85
CA SER A 251 -5.05 -7.79 47.49
C SER A 251 -3.94 -7.76 46.43
N LYS A 252 -3.00 -6.81 46.59
CA LYS A 252 -1.84 -6.59 45.72
C LYS A 252 -0.76 -7.64 45.94
N LYS A 253 -0.37 -8.38 44.90
CA LYS A 253 1.02 -8.80 44.61
C LYS A 253 1.08 -9.62 43.31
N GLN A 254 1.61 -9.04 42.21
CA GLN A 254 2.50 -9.66 41.20
C GLN A 254 2.69 -8.76 39.93
N PRO A 255 3.66 -9.05 39.02
CA PRO A 255 4.63 -8.06 38.56
C PRO A 255 4.28 -7.33 37.25
N ALA A 256 4.98 -6.21 37.08
CA ALA A 256 4.94 -5.28 35.96
C ALA A 256 5.30 -5.95 34.62
N ASN A 257 4.44 -5.73 33.62
CA ASN A 257 4.68 -5.69 32.16
C ASN A 257 3.48 -6.15 31.32
N ASN A 258 2.31 -6.36 31.93
CA ASN A 258 1.06 -6.47 31.19
C ASN A 258 0.34 -5.12 31.26
N HIS A 259 -0.12 -4.60 30.12
CA HIS A 259 -1.11 -3.53 30.08
C HIS A 259 -2.33 -4.00 30.88
N GLU A 260 -2.43 -3.56 32.13
CA GLU A 260 -3.56 -3.84 32.99
C GLU A 260 -4.75 -3.06 32.42
N LEU A 261 -5.78 -3.79 31.97
CA LEU A 261 -7.07 -3.17 31.68
C LEU A 261 -7.59 -2.60 33.00
N THR A 262 -7.41 -1.30 33.19
CA THR A 262 -8.02 -0.59 34.32
C THR A 262 -9.53 -0.57 34.14
N LEU A 263 -10.26 -0.50 35.26
CA LEU A 263 -11.72 -0.32 35.24
C LEU A 263 -12.11 0.92 34.43
N ASP A 264 -11.29 1.98 34.49
CA ASP A 264 -11.48 3.22 33.74
C ASP A 264 -11.40 3.00 32.23
N ASN A 265 -10.43 2.20 31.74
CA ASN A 265 -10.33 1.85 30.32
C ASN A 265 -11.57 1.07 29.85
N VAL A 266 -12.08 0.16 30.69
CA VAL A 266 -13.31 -0.59 30.38
C VAL A 266 -14.53 0.34 30.37
N LEU A 267 -14.61 1.28 31.32
CA LEU A 267 -15.70 2.26 31.37
C LEU A 267 -15.69 3.16 30.15
N ASP A 268 -14.52 3.66 29.75
CA ASP A 268 -14.36 4.51 28.57
C ASP A 268 -14.79 3.79 27.29
N GLU A 269 -14.40 2.52 27.10
CA GLU A 269 -14.85 1.71 25.95
C GLU A 269 -16.37 1.49 25.95
N VAL A 270 -16.98 1.24 27.12
CA VAL A 270 -18.44 1.12 27.25
C VAL A 270 -19.15 2.43 26.94
N VAL A 271 -18.60 3.56 27.39
CA VAL A 271 -19.12 4.90 27.11
C VAL A 271 -18.99 5.23 25.62
N GLN A 272 -17.86 4.92 24.98
CA GLN A 272 -17.66 5.10 23.54
C GLN A 272 -18.64 4.24 22.73
N PHE A 273 -18.85 2.98 23.11
CA PHE A 273 -19.83 2.09 22.50
C PHE A 273 -21.26 2.65 22.62
N ALA A 274 -21.64 3.15 23.81
CA ALA A 274 -22.95 3.75 24.04
C ALA A 274 -23.16 5.04 23.24
N LYS A 275 -22.13 5.90 23.13
CA LYS A 275 -22.19 7.17 22.39
C LYS A 275 -22.27 6.99 20.88
N LYS A 276 -21.44 6.09 20.32
CA LYS A 276 -21.34 5.87 18.87
C LYS A 276 -22.42 4.94 18.34
N GLY A 277 -22.99 4.11 19.21
CA GLY A 277 -23.84 2.99 18.83
C GLY A 277 -23.03 1.79 18.32
N PRO A 278 -23.63 0.59 18.30
CA PRO A 278 -22.93 -0.66 18.03
C PRO A 278 -22.29 -0.70 16.63
N ASN A 279 -22.98 -0.16 15.64
CA ASN A 279 -22.54 -0.20 14.25
C ASN A 279 -21.32 0.69 14.00
N GLN A 280 -21.33 1.93 14.49
CA GLN A 280 -20.20 2.84 14.32
C GLN A 280 -18.97 2.34 15.10
N TYR A 281 -19.17 1.82 16.31
CA TYR A 281 -18.10 1.21 17.09
C TYR A 281 -17.46 0.03 16.34
N LEU A 282 -18.26 -0.93 15.86
CA LEU A 282 -17.75 -2.06 15.07
C LEU A 282 -17.07 -1.58 13.77
N ARG A 283 -17.60 -0.55 13.12
CA ARG A 283 -17.05 0.02 11.88
C ARG A 283 -15.64 0.60 12.08
N GLU A 284 -15.35 1.15 13.26
CA GLU A 284 -14.05 1.70 13.63
C GLU A 284 -13.10 0.65 14.24
N ALA A 285 -13.64 -0.30 15.01
CA ALA A 285 -12.86 -1.32 15.70
C ALA A 285 -12.26 -2.38 14.75
N ILE A 286 -12.87 -2.61 13.57
CA ILE A 286 -12.34 -3.55 12.59
C ILE A 286 -11.22 -2.87 11.78
N PRO A 287 -9.98 -3.41 11.79
CA PRO A 287 -8.82 -2.79 11.16
C PRO A 287 -8.92 -2.73 9.63
N TYR A 288 -7.97 -1.99 9.02
CA TYR A 288 -7.84 -1.84 7.56
C TYR A 288 -9.08 -1.26 6.85
N ASN A 289 -9.91 -0.49 7.57
CA ASN A 289 -11.20 0.03 7.09
C ASN A 289 -12.19 -1.07 6.68
N LEU A 290 -11.99 -2.35 7.03
CA LEU A 290 -12.93 -3.42 6.69
C LEU A 290 -14.29 -3.22 7.37
N GLY A 291 -14.31 -2.56 8.53
CA GLY A 291 -15.57 -2.16 9.15
C GLY A 291 -16.44 -1.31 8.22
N LYS A 292 -15.85 -0.41 7.42
CA LYS A 292 -16.60 0.40 6.42
C LYS A 292 -17.15 -0.45 5.27
N VAL A 293 -16.51 -1.58 4.98
CA VAL A 293 -16.91 -2.49 3.92
C VAL A 293 -18.08 -3.36 4.36
N PHE A 294 -18.08 -3.87 5.60
CA PHE A 294 -19.03 -4.90 6.07
C PHE A 294 -20.13 -4.38 7.00
N VAL A 295 -19.91 -3.28 7.72
CA VAL A 295 -20.85 -2.76 8.72
C VAL A 295 -21.50 -1.50 8.20
N ASN A 296 -22.82 -1.47 8.14
CA ASN A 296 -23.54 -0.25 7.81
C ASN A 296 -23.43 0.74 8.97
N GLY A 297 -23.04 1.98 8.71
CA GLY A 297 -22.94 3.02 9.74
C GLY A 297 -24.31 3.49 10.25
N GLN A 298 -25.35 3.41 9.43
CA GLN A 298 -26.73 3.69 9.88
C GLN A 298 -27.32 2.46 10.55
N ALA A 299 -28.03 2.66 11.67
CA ALA A 299 -28.73 1.59 12.38
C ALA A 299 -29.97 1.12 11.60
N GLU A 300 -30.72 2.06 11.05
CA GLU A 300 -31.90 1.82 10.24
C GLU A 300 -31.60 2.07 8.76
N VAL A 301 -32.20 1.26 7.89
CA VAL A 301 -32.01 1.34 6.43
C VAL A 301 -33.39 1.36 5.78
N ASN A 302 -33.79 2.53 5.30
CA ASN A 302 -35.10 2.77 4.69
C ASN A 302 -35.00 3.06 3.19
N LYS A 303 -33.84 3.51 2.72
CA LYS A 303 -33.52 3.78 1.30
C LYS A 303 -32.08 3.40 0.98
N CYS A 304 -31.74 3.30 -0.30
CA CYS A 304 -30.40 2.84 -0.69
C CYS A 304 -29.29 3.74 -0.18
N SER A 305 -29.52 5.06 -0.18
CA SER A 305 -28.56 6.04 0.37
C SER A 305 -28.25 5.87 1.86
N ASP A 306 -29.05 5.13 2.63
CA ASP A 306 -28.75 4.80 4.03
C ASP A 306 -27.69 3.68 4.16
N ILE A 307 -27.41 2.96 3.06
CA ILE A 307 -26.44 1.89 3.01
C ILE A 307 -25.07 2.47 2.65
N ASN A 308 -24.18 2.65 3.63
CA ASN A 308 -22.81 3.15 3.45
C ASN A 308 -21.75 2.04 3.60
N SER A 309 -22.13 0.80 3.32
CA SER A 309 -21.25 -0.38 3.23
C SER A 309 -21.34 -0.99 1.83
N GLN A 310 -20.19 -1.13 1.17
CA GLN A 310 -20.12 -1.66 -0.19
C GLN A 310 -20.66 -3.09 -0.29
N PHE A 311 -20.32 -3.95 0.67
CA PHE A 311 -20.80 -5.33 0.70
C PHE A 311 -22.32 -5.38 0.88
N LEU A 312 -22.86 -4.60 1.83
CA LEU A 312 -24.29 -4.58 2.11
C LEU A 312 -25.10 -3.97 0.97
N CYS A 313 -24.52 -3.06 0.20
CA CYS A 313 -25.11 -2.53 -1.02
C CYS A 313 -25.27 -3.61 -2.10
N GLN A 314 -24.31 -4.53 -2.25
CA GLN A 314 -24.42 -5.64 -3.20
C GLN A 314 -25.53 -6.64 -2.82
N THR A 315 -25.82 -6.78 -1.51
CA THR A 315 -26.86 -7.67 -0.99
C THR A 315 -28.13 -6.90 -0.57
N SER A 316 -28.34 -5.68 -1.05
CA SER A 316 -29.40 -4.80 -0.54
C SER A 316 -30.80 -5.36 -0.79
N GLN A 317 -31.00 -6.00 -1.95
CA GLN A 317 -32.28 -6.59 -2.32
C GLN A 317 -32.66 -7.76 -1.41
N GLU A 318 -31.68 -8.60 -1.05
CA GLU A 318 -31.91 -9.75 -0.18
C GLU A 318 -32.15 -9.32 1.26
N LYS A 319 -31.27 -8.44 1.77
CA LYS A 319 -31.19 -8.06 3.18
C LYS A 319 -32.20 -6.98 3.59
N TYR A 320 -32.39 -5.97 2.76
CA TYR A 320 -33.22 -4.79 3.07
C TYR A 320 -34.47 -4.69 2.21
N LYS A 321 -34.65 -5.59 1.21
CA LYS A 321 -35.72 -5.49 0.21
C LYS A 321 -35.66 -4.17 -0.59
N LEU A 322 -34.46 -3.63 -0.75
CA LEU A 322 -34.20 -2.40 -1.50
C LEU A 322 -33.51 -2.72 -2.83
N ASP A 323 -34.18 -2.33 -3.92
CA ASP A 323 -33.71 -2.53 -5.29
C ASP A 323 -32.75 -1.40 -5.69
N CYS A 324 -31.56 -1.43 -5.13
CA CYS A 324 -30.56 -0.39 -5.31
C CYS A 324 -29.86 -0.52 -6.67
N ALA A 325 -29.42 0.62 -7.22
CA ALA A 325 -28.63 0.67 -8.43
C ALA A 325 -27.29 -0.01 -8.16
N GLY A 326 -26.58 0.42 -7.11
CA GLY A 326 -25.27 -0.11 -6.78
C GLY A 326 -24.44 0.87 -5.95
N TRP A 327 -23.16 0.56 -5.77
CA TRP A 327 -22.28 1.35 -4.90
C TRP A 327 -21.72 2.59 -5.63
N SER A 328 -21.98 3.78 -5.10
CA SER A 328 -21.41 5.04 -5.62
C SER A 328 -19.92 5.15 -5.35
N GLY A 329 -19.45 4.54 -4.26
CA GLY A 329 -18.13 4.77 -3.65
C GLY A 329 -18.21 5.14 -2.18
N THR A 330 -19.30 5.79 -1.77
CA THR A 330 -19.55 6.25 -0.40
C THR A 330 -20.86 5.73 0.17
N ALA A 331 -21.86 5.52 -0.68
CA ALA A 331 -23.17 4.99 -0.33
C ALA A 331 -23.75 4.15 -1.47
N CYS A 332 -24.79 3.37 -1.20
CA CYS A 332 -25.58 2.72 -2.24
C CYS A 332 -26.50 3.75 -2.90
N LEU A 333 -26.69 3.62 -4.20
CA LEU A 333 -27.51 4.53 -5.00
C LEU A 333 -28.89 3.94 -5.21
N ASP A 334 -29.91 4.78 -5.09
CA ASP A 334 -31.26 4.46 -5.54
C ASP A 334 -31.29 4.42 -7.07
N LYS A 335 -32.00 3.46 -7.68
CA LYS A 335 -32.08 3.33 -9.16
C LYS A 335 -32.57 4.59 -9.86
N LYS A 336 -33.44 5.35 -9.20
CA LYS A 336 -34.04 6.58 -9.74
C LYS A 336 -33.08 7.77 -9.74
N ASP A 337 -32.14 7.79 -8.80
CA ASP A 337 -31.19 8.89 -8.58
C ASP A 337 -29.78 8.56 -9.10
N ALA A 338 -29.61 7.37 -9.66
CA ALA A 338 -28.33 6.93 -10.20
C ALA A 338 -28.07 7.60 -11.55
N HIS A 339 -26.99 8.37 -11.62
CA HIS A 339 -26.45 8.92 -12.85
C HIS A 339 -24.97 8.51 -12.98
N CYS A 340 -24.40 8.61 -14.17
CA CYS A 340 -22.99 8.29 -14.38
C CYS A 340 -22.08 9.06 -13.43
N LYS A 341 -22.34 10.36 -13.21
CA LYS A 341 -21.54 11.20 -12.29
C LYS A 341 -21.46 10.65 -10.86
N ASN A 342 -22.40 9.81 -10.44
CA ASN A 342 -22.43 9.23 -9.10
C ASN A 342 -21.48 8.02 -8.94
N PHE A 343 -20.96 7.45 -10.04
CA PHE A 343 -20.00 6.36 -9.96
C PHE A 343 -18.58 6.90 -9.78
N VAL A 344 -17.98 6.72 -8.60
CA VAL A 344 -16.64 7.23 -8.28
C VAL A 344 -15.54 6.16 -8.36
N THR A 345 -15.84 5.01 -8.98
CA THR A 345 -14.82 4.00 -9.28
C THR A 345 -14.87 3.60 -10.75
N GLU A 346 -13.69 3.44 -11.36
CA GLU A 346 -13.56 3.09 -12.77
C GLU A 346 -14.21 1.75 -13.11
N ALA A 347 -14.09 0.75 -12.22
CA ALA A 347 -14.70 -0.56 -12.42
C ALA A 347 -16.24 -0.49 -12.49
N VAL A 348 -16.86 0.30 -11.61
CA VAL A 348 -18.32 0.51 -11.60
C VAL A 348 -18.76 1.27 -12.85
N CYS A 349 -18.01 2.31 -13.23
CA CYS A 349 -18.24 3.08 -14.46
C CYS A 349 -18.17 2.21 -15.71
N ARG A 350 -17.15 1.35 -15.86
CA ARG A 350 -17.02 0.46 -17.03
C ARG A 350 -18.15 -0.57 -17.12
N SER A 351 -18.69 -1.01 -15.98
CA SER A 351 -19.80 -1.95 -15.94
C SER A 351 -21.18 -1.27 -15.89
N SER A 352 -21.28 0.05 -16.05
CA SER A 352 -22.52 0.79 -15.80
C SER A 352 -23.66 0.35 -16.72
N LYS A 353 -23.38 0.12 -17.99
CA LYS A 353 -24.37 -0.31 -18.98
C LYS A 353 -24.92 -1.69 -18.66
N GLN A 354 -24.04 -2.63 -18.31
CA GLN A 354 -24.45 -4.01 -18.02
C GLN A 354 -25.14 -4.15 -16.66
N LYS A 355 -24.65 -3.46 -15.63
CA LYS A 355 -25.16 -3.60 -14.27
C LYS A 355 -26.36 -2.72 -13.98
N PHE A 356 -26.42 -1.53 -14.58
CA PHE A 356 -27.37 -0.49 -14.21
C PHE A 356 -28.16 0.06 -15.40
N GLY A 357 -27.84 -0.35 -16.64
CA GLY A 357 -28.48 0.18 -17.85
C GLY A 357 -28.04 1.60 -18.25
N PHE A 358 -27.06 2.20 -17.56
CA PHE A 358 -26.58 3.55 -17.87
C PHE A 358 -25.50 3.54 -18.95
N GLU A 359 -25.76 4.21 -20.07
CA GLU A 359 -24.77 4.44 -21.12
C GLU A 359 -23.96 5.70 -20.81
N CYS A 360 -22.88 5.55 -20.05
CA CYS A 360 -21.95 6.64 -19.71
C CYS A 360 -20.95 6.90 -20.84
N ALA A 361 -20.38 8.11 -20.89
CA ALA A 361 -19.27 8.42 -21.80
C ALA A 361 -17.99 7.65 -21.42
N GLY A 362 -17.80 7.38 -20.12
CA GLY A 362 -16.69 6.59 -19.60
C GLY A 362 -16.06 7.23 -18.37
N TRP A 363 -14.92 6.72 -17.95
CA TRP A 363 -14.25 7.16 -16.71
C TRP A 363 -13.45 8.45 -16.94
N GLY A 364 -13.76 9.51 -16.18
CA GLY A 364 -13.08 10.81 -16.25
C GLY A 364 -11.85 10.95 -15.34
N GLY A 365 -11.61 9.99 -14.43
CA GLY A 365 -10.44 10.01 -13.55
C GLY A 365 -10.79 10.03 -12.06
N SER A 366 -11.79 10.83 -11.70
CA SER A 366 -12.37 10.94 -10.35
C SER A 366 -13.82 10.44 -10.29
N SER A 367 -14.54 10.52 -11.40
CA SER A 367 -15.92 10.05 -11.54
C SER A 367 -16.17 9.54 -12.96
N CYS A 368 -17.25 8.79 -13.15
CA CYS A 368 -17.76 8.48 -14.48
C CYS A 368 -18.42 9.72 -15.09
N LEU A 369 -18.35 9.84 -16.41
CA LEU A 369 -18.86 10.97 -17.16
C LEU A 369 -20.17 10.62 -17.84
N GLU A 370 -21.12 11.55 -17.83
CA GLU A 370 -22.33 11.47 -18.64
C GLU A 370 -21.98 11.55 -20.13
N LYS A 371 -22.87 11.04 -20.99
CA LYS A 371 -22.77 11.30 -22.43
C LYS A 371 -22.82 12.80 -22.71
N GLY A 372 -21.90 13.28 -23.55
CA GLY A 372 -21.77 14.70 -23.86
C GLY A 372 -21.16 15.54 -22.73
N ALA A 373 -20.59 14.92 -21.69
CA ALA A 373 -19.87 15.66 -20.66
C ALA A 373 -18.68 16.42 -21.25
N SER A 374 -18.44 17.62 -20.75
CA SER A 374 -17.30 18.45 -21.13
C SER A 374 -15.98 17.83 -20.67
N ALA A 375 -14.90 18.02 -21.46
CA ALA A 375 -13.56 17.54 -21.13
C ALA A 375 -13.03 18.11 -19.81
N ILE A 376 -13.54 19.27 -19.36
CA ILE A 376 -13.18 19.88 -18.07
C ILE A 376 -13.39 18.94 -16.86
N HIS A 377 -14.26 17.93 -16.98
CA HIS A 377 -14.50 16.95 -15.92
C HIS A 377 -13.50 15.78 -15.91
N ILE A 378 -12.57 15.75 -16.87
CA ILE A 378 -11.48 14.77 -16.89
C ILE A 378 -10.34 15.27 -16.00
N THR A 379 -10.05 14.52 -14.93
CA THR A 379 -9.09 14.87 -13.87
C THR A 379 -7.80 14.06 -13.92
N ARG A 380 -7.57 13.30 -15.01
CA ARG A 380 -6.30 12.56 -15.23
C ARG A 380 -5.75 12.84 -16.63
N GLU A 381 -4.48 13.22 -16.68
CA GLU A 381 -3.74 13.49 -17.92
C GLU A 381 -3.80 12.33 -18.92
N SER A 382 -3.58 11.08 -18.47
CA SER A 382 -3.60 9.92 -19.36
C SER A 382 -4.96 9.67 -20.00
N ILE A 383 -6.04 10.04 -19.32
CA ILE A 383 -7.40 9.97 -19.86
C ILE A 383 -7.63 11.13 -20.82
N CYS A 384 -7.22 12.35 -20.45
CA CYS A 384 -7.32 13.54 -21.30
C CYS A 384 -6.63 13.34 -22.66
N ASN A 385 -5.40 12.81 -22.65
CA ASN A 385 -4.62 12.53 -23.87
C ASN A 385 -5.24 11.46 -24.79
N SER A 386 -6.22 10.70 -24.28
CA SER A 386 -6.93 9.66 -25.04
C SER A 386 -8.44 9.89 -25.07
N ALA A 387 -8.91 11.09 -24.70
CA ALA A 387 -10.32 11.39 -24.50
C ALA A 387 -11.14 11.20 -25.78
N SER A 388 -10.69 11.77 -26.90
CA SER A 388 -11.38 11.66 -28.20
C SER A 388 -11.54 10.21 -28.67
N ALA A 389 -10.58 9.33 -28.34
CA ALA A 389 -10.62 7.92 -28.72
C ALA A 389 -11.42 7.04 -27.75
N ARG A 390 -11.48 7.41 -26.45
CA ARG A 390 -12.04 6.56 -25.39
C ARG A 390 -13.41 7.00 -24.88
N LEU A 391 -13.68 8.30 -24.94
CA LEU A 391 -14.86 8.93 -24.37
C LEU A 391 -15.65 9.52 -25.53
N ASN A 392 -16.36 8.66 -26.27
CA ASN A 392 -17.13 9.02 -27.45
C ASN A 392 -17.83 10.38 -27.24
N SER A 393 -17.44 11.38 -28.05
CA SER A 393 -17.94 12.75 -28.05
C SER A 393 -17.35 13.75 -27.03
N VAL A 394 -16.24 13.44 -26.35
CA VAL A 394 -15.54 14.41 -25.50
C VAL A 394 -14.39 15.07 -26.29
N GLU A 395 -14.62 16.31 -26.71
CA GLU A 395 -13.61 17.13 -27.38
C GLU A 395 -12.65 17.75 -26.35
N ALA A 396 -11.42 17.26 -26.34
CA ALA A 396 -10.33 17.75 -25.50
C ALA A 396 -9.27 18.43 -26.35
N VAL A 397 -8.85 19.63 -25.95
CA VAL A 397 -7.72 20.35 -26.57
C VAL A 397 -6.39 19.83 -26.06
N GLY A 398 -6.32 19.49 -24.77
CA GLY A 398 -5.13 18.96 -24.13
C GLY A 398 -5.18 19.09 -22.61
N TRP A 399 -4.12 18.71 -21.93
CA TRP A 399 -4.07 18.74 -20.47
C TRP A 399 -3.69 20.14 -19.95
N GLY A 400 -4.47 20.68 -19.01
CA GLY A 400 -4.21 21.99 -18.38
C GLY A 400 -3.38 21.90 -17.11
N GLY A 401 -3.40 20.75 -16.43
CA GLY A 401 -2.58 20.46 -15.27
C GLY A 401 -3.32 19.71 -14.16
N ASP A 402 -4.53 20.15 -13.89
CA ASP A 402 -5.49 19.58 -12.93
C ASP A 402 -6.71 18.97 -13.64
N LYS A 403 -7.05 19.54 -14.81
CA LYS A 403 -8.17 19.13 -15.65
C LYS A 403 -7.79 19.18 -17.13
N CYS A 404 -8.59 18.51 -17.96
CA CYS A 404 -8.48 18.59 -19.40
C CYS A 404 -9.10 19.90 -19.91
N LEU A 405 -8.51 20.49 -20.94
CA LEU A 405 -8.94 21.75 -21.54
C LEU A 405 -9.90 21.49 -22.71
N THR A 406 -10.81 22.44 -22.93
CA THR A 406 -11.78 22.46 -24.02
C THR A 406 -11.48 23.61 -24.98
N ASN A 407 -12.18 23.69 -26.12
CA ASN A 407 -12.06 24.82 -27.05
C ASN A 407 -12.47 26.18 -26.44
N THR A 408 -13.17 26.17 -25.31
CA THR A 408 -13.56 27.37 -24.55
C THR A 408 -12.62 27.68 -23.39
N SER A 409 -11.57 26.87 -23.17
CA SER A 409 -10.59 27.12 -22.12
C SER A 409 -9.74 28.34 -22.44
N THR A 410 -9.26 29.00 -21.39
CA THR A 410 -8.40 30.19 -21.47
C THR A 410 -7.00 29.88 -20.97
N CYS A 411 -6.04 30.78 -21.18
CA CYS A 411 -4.71 30.63 -20.60
C CYS A 411 -4.76 30.44 -19.08
N ALA A 412 -5.66 31.15 -18.38
CA ALA A 412 -5.79 31.04 -16.92
C ALA A 412 -6.18 29.63 -16.43
N ASP A 413 -6.74 28.77 -17.30
CA ASP A 413 -7.03 27.36 -16.97
C ASP A 413 -5.80 26.46 -16.96
N ILE A 414 -4.64 26.93 -17.45
CA ILE A 414 -3.39 26.18 -17.43
C ILE A 414 -2.72 26.39 -16.07
N THR A 415 -2.50 25.30 -15.34
CA THR A 415 -1.93 25.28 -13.98
C THR A 415 -0.50 24.73 -13.92
N ILE A 416 0.06 24.30 -15.06
CA ILE A 416 1.45 23.82 -15.17
C ILE A 416 2.32 24.79 -15.99
N PRO A 417 3.43 25.33 -15.43
CA PRO A 417 4.32 26.27 -16.12
C PRO A 417 4.83 25.76 -17.48
N GLY A 418 5.31 24.51 -17.54
CA GLY A 418 5.84 23.92 -18.78
C GLY A 418 4.78 23.59 -19.84
N ILE A 419 3.49 23.64 -19.50
CA ILE A 419 2.40 23.60 -20.49
C ILE A 419 2.12 25.02 -20.98
N CYS A 420 2.07 25.99 -20.06
CA CYS A 420 1.86 27.40 -20.37
C CYS A 420 2.94 27.95 -21.32
N ASP A 421 4.22 27.75 -21.01
CA ASP A 421 5.34 28.23 -21.84
C ASP A 421 5.40 27.55 -23.22
N SER A 422 4.64 26.47 -23.43
CA SER A 422 4.51 25.75 -24.70
C SER A 422 3.08 25.70 -25.20
N SER A 423 2.20 26.61 -24.74
CA SER A 423 0.76 26.54 -24.98
C SER A 423 0.42 26.59 -26.47
N GLN A 424 1.13 27.41 -27.26
CA GLN A 424 0.87 27.52 -28.69
C GLN A 424 1.20 26.21 -29.43
N LYS A 425 2.30 25.55 -29.04
CA LYS A 425 2.72 24.29 -29.66
C LYS A 425 1.88 23.09 -29.20
N LYS A 426 1.52 23.04 -27.91
CA LYS A 426 0.84 21.89 -27.30
C LYS A 426 -0.68 21.96 -27.40
N LEU A 427 -1.23 23.17 -27.33
CA LEU A 427 -2.67 23.41 -27.17
C LEU A 427 -3.24 24.32 -28.27
N GLY A 428 -2.40 24.92 -29.11
CA GLY A 428 -2.85 25.93 -30.08
C GLY A 428 -3.33 27.23 -29.43
N MET A 429 -2.93 27.49 -28.17
CA MET A 429 -3.34 28.67 -27.40
C MET A 429 -2.22 29.71 -27.36
N ASN A 430 -2.52 30.95 -27.76
CA ASN A 430 -1.60 32.08 -27.69
C ASN A 430 -1.56 32.65 -26.26
N CYS A 431 -0.79 32.03 -25.38
CA CYS A 431 -0.54 32.53 -24.03
C CYS A 431 0.78 33.30 -23.98
N LEU A 432 0.85 34.29 -23.10
CA LEU A 432 2.00 35.17 -22.94
C LEU A 432 3.14 34.51 -22.13
N GLY A 433 2.78 33.54 -21.27
CA GLY A 433 3.73 32.75 -20.48
C GLY A 433 3.31 32.61 -19.02
N TRP A 434 4.08 31.84 -18.25
CA TRP A 434 3.74 31.59 -16.84
C TRP A 434 3.96 32.82 -15.97
N GLY A 435 2.95 33.24 -15.20
CA GLY A 435 2.96 34.41 -14.33
C GLY A 435 3.31 34.15 -12.85
N GLY A 436 3.49 32.89 -12.45
CA GLY A 436 3.82 32.50 -11.08
C GLY A 436 2.85 31.48 -10.51
N SER A 437 1.56 31.81 -10.49
CA SER A 437 0.47 30.93 -10.06
C SER A 437 -0.46 30.50 -11.18
N SER A 438 -0.46 31.22 -12.31
CA SER A 438 -1.31 30.94 -13.47
C SER A 438 -0.61 31.35 -14.76
N CYS A 439 -1.12 30.85 -15.88
CA CYS A 439 -0.65 31.23 -17.20
C CYS A 439 -1.33 32.51 -17.69
N LEU A 440 -0.54 33.45 -18.20
CA LEU A 440 -0.99 34.77 -18.60
C LEU A 440 -1.55 34.75 -20.03
N ALA A 441 -2.70 35.39 -20.23
CA ALA A 441 -3.21 35.68 -21.56
C ALA A 441 -2.48 36.89 -22.19
N VAL A 442 -2.58 37.05 -23.51
CA VAL A 442 -2.11 38.27 -24.18
C VAL A 442 -2.89 39.48 -23.65
N GLY A 443 -2.17 40.54 -23.25
CA GLY A 443 -2.77 41.71 -22.61
C GLY A 443 -3.10 41.53 -21.13
N ALA A 444 -2.58 40.48 -20.47
CA ALA A 444 -2.70 40.31 -19.03
C ALA A 444 -2.14 41.52 -18.26
N GLN A 445 -2.80 41.87 -17.15
CA GLN A 445 -2.35 42.93 -16.25
C GLN A 445 -1.19 42.46 -15.37
N ALA A 446 -0.38 43.41 -14.89
CA ALA A 446 0.76 43.16 -14.02
C ALA A 446 0.38 42.38 -12.75
N GLU A 447 -0.81 42.65 -12.21
CA GLU A 447 -1.34 42.08 -10.97
C GLU A 447 -1.53 40.56 -11.02
N LEU A 448 -1.55 39.97 -12.22
CA LEU A 448 -1.61 38.52 -12.42
C LEU A 448 -0.24 37.85 -12.30
N ILE A 449 0.85 38.62 -12.23
CA ILE A 449 2.19 38.11 -11.99
C ILE A 449 2.40 37.99 -10.48
N THR A 450 2.43 36.76 -9.98
CA THR A 450 2.50 36.42 -8.54
C THR A 450 3.87 35.90 -8.12
N ASP A 451 4.87 36.01 -9.00
CA ASP A 451 6.27 35.70 -8.69
C ASP A 451 7.14 36.96 -8.84
N GLU A 452 7.92 37.28 -7.80
CA GLU A 452 8.77 38.48 -7.77
C GLU A 452 9.83 38.47 -8.87
N THR A 453 10.43 37.31 -9.16
CA THR A 453 11.50 37.20 -10.16
C THR A 453 10.94 37.40 -11.58
N LEU A 454 9.71 36.96 -11.82
CA LEU A 454 8.98 37.21 -13.06
C LEU A 454 8.54 38.66 -13.16
N CYS A 455 8.08 39.27 -12.06
CA CYS A 455 7.72 40.69 -12.00
C CYS A 455 8.89 41.58 -12.46
N LYS A 456 10.11 41.33 -11.96
CA LYS A 456 11.33 42.06 -12.39
C LYS A 456 11.65 41.91 -13.87
N LYS A 457 11.23 40.82 -14.50
CA LYS A 457 11.47 40.51 -15.92
C LYS A 457 10.26 40.83 -16.81
N ALA A 458 9.15 41.28 -16.25
CA ALA A 458 7.87 41.42 -16.95
C ALA A 458 7.95 42.34 -18.19
N PRO A 459 8.65 43.49 -18.16
CA PRO A 459 8.75 44.34 -19.35
C PRO A 459 9.44 43.64 -20.52
N THR A 460 10.54 42.92 -20.25
CA THR A 460 11.31 42.22 -21.29
C THR A 460 10.71 40.88 -21.71
N LYS A 461 10.08 40.16 -20.78
CA LYS A 461 9.58 38.80 -21.01
C LYS A 461 8.15 38.80 -21.56
N PHE A 462 7.31 39.70 -21.06
CA PHE A 462 5.87 39.73 -21.33
C PHE A 462 5.43 41.01 -22.04
N GLY A 463 6.29 42.04 -22.12
CA GLY A 463 5.86 43.36 -22.62
C GLY A 463 4.87 44.07 -21.70
N ILE A 464 4.83 43.69 -20.42
CA ILE A 464 3.94 44.29 -19.41
C ILE A 464 4.72 45.35 -18.66
N GLU A 465 4.24 46.60 -18.68
CA GLU A 465 4.81 47.66 -17.85
C GLU A 465 4.42 47.46 -16.39
N VAL A 466 5.42 47.47 -15.52
CA VAL A 466 5.27 47.26 -14.09
C VAL A 466 5.94 48.40 -13.33
N ALA A 467 5.36 48.82 -12.21
CA ALA A 467 6.01 49.70 -11.24
C ALA A 467 7.03 48.91 -10.41
N GLY A 468 6.64 47.71 -9.97
CA GLY A 468 7.54 46.79 -9.27
C GLY A 468 6.75 45.78 -8.44
N TRP A 469 7.41 45.15 -7.47
CA TRP A 469 6.81 44.10 -6.65
C TRP A 469 6.04 44.67 -5.46
N GLY A 470 4.75 44.34 -5.36
CA GLY A 470 3.87 44.78 -4.28
C GLY A 470 3.81 43.86 -3.07
N GLY A 471 4.47 42.70 -3.11
CA GLY A 471 4.52 41.74 -2.01
C GLY A 471 3.81 40.42 -2.28
N ALA A 472 2.58 40.48 -2.79
CA ALA A 472 1.83 39.31 -3.24
C ALA A 472 1.82 39.17 -4.77
N ASN A 473 1.90 40.30 -5.47
CA ASN A 473 1.84 40.39 -6.92
C ASN A 473 2.61 41.61 -7.44
N CYS A 474 2.82 41.63 -8.75
CA CYS A 474 3.42 42.75 -9.44
C CYS A 474 2.42 43.90 -9.57
N LEU A 475 2.90 45.13 -9.43
CA LEU A 475 2.08 46.34 -9.50
C LEU A 475 2.20 46.96 -10.88
N SER A 476 1.07 47.35 -11.47
CA SER A 476 1.05 48.16 -12.68
C SER A 476 1.49 49.60 -12.38
N LYS A 477 2.07 50.28 -13.38
CA LYS A 477 2.37 51.73 -13.27
C LYS A 477 1.10 52.57 -13.19
N GLU A 478 0.07 52.14 -13.90
CA GLU A 478 -1.23 52.81 -13.92
C GLU A 478 -2.04 52.42 -12.68
N GLY A 479 -2.26 53.36 -11.76
CA GLY A 479 -3.05 53.09 -10.55
C GLY A 479 -2.25 52.46 -9.41
N LEU A 480 -0.96 52.78 -9.32
CA LEU A 480 -0.14 52.53 -8.14
C LEU A 480 -0.67 53.36 -6.95
N THR A 481 -1.09 52.68 -5.89
CA THR A 481 -1.56 53.29 -4.64
C THR A 481 -0.90 52.59 -3.45
N CYS A 482 -0.60 53.33 -2.37
CA CYS A 482 0.15 52.79 -1.23
C CYS A 482 -0.49 51.54 -0.59
N ASN A 483 -1.83 51.45 -0.60
CA ASN A 483 -2.56 50.31 -0.06
C ASN A 483 -2.39 49.00 -0.86
N LYS A 484 -1.82 49.05 -2.07
CA LYS A 484 -1.49 47.85 -2.86
C LYS A 484 -0.13 47.25 -2.49
N VAL A 485 0.70 47.97 -1.71
CA VAL A 485 1.99 47.46 -1.24
C VAL A 485 1.78 46.70 0.06
N THR A 486 1.82 45.38 -0.02
CA THR A 486 1.60 44.44 1.08
C THR A 486 2.90 43.94 1.72
N ASP A 487 4.02 43.96 0.98
CA ASP A 487 5.34 43.62 1.53
C ASP A 487 5.94 44.81 2.28
N PRO A 488 6.25 44.67 3.59
CA PRO A 488 6.88 45.74 4.36
C PRO A 488 8.21 46.21 3.78
N SER A 489 9.00 45.32 3.15
CA SER A 489 10.28 45.72 2.53
C SER A 489 10.05 46.58 1.30
N ALA A 490 9.12 46.20 0.41
CA ALA A 490 8.72 47.02 -0.72
C ALA A 490 8.15 48.38 -0.27
N CYS A 491 7.38 48.42 0.82
CA CYS A 491 6.83 49.66 1.38
C CYS A 491 7.94 50.59 1.91
N ASN A 492 8.85 50.06 2.73
CA ASN A 492 9.94 50.84 3.32
C ASN A 492 10.95 51.37 2.27
N HIS A 493 11.05 50.69 1.12
CA HIS A 493 11.94 51.05 0.02
C HIS A 493 11.18 51.45 -1.25
N ALA A 494 9.95 51.97 -1.12
CA ALA A 494 9.06 52.21 -2.26
C ALA A 494 9.71 53.11 -3.33
N LYS A 495 10.45 54.15 -2.91
CA LYS A 495 11.13 55.08 -3.84
C LYS A 495 12.20 54.42 -4.73
N GLU A 496 12.82 53.33 -4.27
CA GLU A 496 13.87 52.62 -4.99
C GLU A 496 13.33 51.42 -5.78
N ARG A 497 12.19 50.86 -5.35
CA ARG A 497 11.65 49.59 -5.83
C ARG A 497 10.39 49.72 -6.72
N LEU A 498 9.71 50.87 -6.70
CA LEU A 498 8.46 51.18 -7.41
C LEU A 498 8.60 52.51 -8.16
#